data_AF-A0A268P3C0-F1
#
_entry.id   AF-A0A268P3C0-F1
#
_cell.length_a   1.000
_cell.length_b   1.000
_cell.length_c   1.000
_cell.angle_alpha   90.00
_cell.angle_beta   90.00
_cell.angle_gamma   90.00
#
_symmetry.space_group_name_H-M   'P 1'
#
loop_
_entity.id
_entity.type
_entity.pdbx_description
1 polymer ?
#
loop_
_entity_poly.entity_id
_entity_poly.type
_entity_poly.pdbx_seq_one_letter_code
_entity_poly.pdbx_strand_id
1 'polypeptide(L)'
;MTAAVSAIVATFVTFPLLPWLLICFVLLRWQPKQKAIRHASDWTLPFFLLAVVFICHELWPGHGAWLAIIFIAVLTVSLLLFMHWIHPTGTPKKKTTAAWRSLFLIAGLLYLFLLGAAFLDRVVFA
;
A
#
# COMPACT_ATOMS: atom_id res chain seq x y z
N MET A 1 -24.76 -13.48 -7.88
CA MET A 1 -24.49 -12.15 -7.28
C MET A 1 -23.15 -12.08 -6.55
N THR A 2 -22.63 -13.18 -5.99
CA THR A 2 -21.32 -13.24 -5.33
C THR A 2 -20.12 -13.02 -6.26
N ALA A 3 -20.16 -13.60 -7.47
CA ALA A 3 -19.05 -13.52 -8.44
C ALA A 3 -18.75 -12.09 -8.92
N ALA A 4 -19.78 -11.27 -9.12
CA ALA A 4 -19.60 -9.87 -9.56
C ALA A 4 -18.94 -9.02 -8.47
N VAL A 5 -19.36 -9.19 -7.21
CA VAL A 5 -18.79 -8.47 -6.07
C VAL A 5 -17.34 -8.89 -5.84
N SER A 6 -17.02 -10.19 -5.91
CA SER A 6 -15.65 -10.67 -5.76
C SER A 6 -14.71 -10.15 -6.86
N ALA A 7 -15.18 -10.06 -8.11
CA ALA A 7 -14.37 -9.54 -9.21
C ALA A 7 -14.06 -8.05 -9.04
N ILE A 8 -15.03 -7.26 -8.57
CA ILE A 8 -14.83 -5.84 -8.27
C ILE A 8 -13.80 -5.68 -7.16
N VAL A 9 -13.94 -6.40 -6.05
CA VAL A 9 -12.99 -6.34 -4.92
C VAL A 9 -11.59 -6.77 -5.35
N ALA A 10 -11.48 -7.86 -6.11
CA ALA A 10 -10.19 -8.31 -6.64
C ALA A 10 -9.53 -7.23 -7.50
N THR A 11 -10.28 -6.57 -8.38
CA THR A 11 -9.76 -5.47 -9.22
C THR A 11 -9.19 -4.32 -8.38
N PHE A 12 -9.92 -3.89 -7.34
CA PHE A 12 -9.46 -2.82 -6.45
C PHE A 12 -8.20 -3.19 -5.66
N VAL A 13 -8.06 -4.47 -5.32
CA VAL A 13 -6.90 -4.97 -4.58
C VAL A 13 -5.69 -5.16 -5.51
N THR A 14 -5.88 -5.68 -6.72
CA THR A 14 -4.80 -5.87 -7.70
C THR A 14 -4.28 -4.55 -8.26
N PHE A 15 -5.17 -3.56 -8.41
CA PHE A 15 -4.83 -2.25 -8.98
C PHE A 15 -5.08 -1.11 -7.97
N PRO A 16 -4.28 -1.01 -6.89
CA PRO A 16 -4.49 -0.06 -5.79
C PRO A 16 -4.34 1.42 -6.19
N LEU A 17 -3.78 1.70 -7.37
CA LEU A 17 -3.78 3.05 -7.97
C LEU A 17 -5.19 3.53 -8.32
N LEU A 18 -6.09 2.62 -8.71
CA LEU A 18 -7.47 2.95 -9.07
C LEU A 18 -8.30 3.44 -7.87
N PRO A 19 -8.38 2.73 -6.73
CA PRO A 19 -9.03 3.28 -5.54
C PRO A 19 -8.37 4.57 -5.08
N TRP A 20 -7.05 4.74 -5.26
CA TRP A 20 -6.38 6.00 -4.89
C TRP A 20 -6.86 7.16 -5.75
N LEU A 21 -6.93 6.98 -7.06
CA LEU A 21 -7.46 7.99 -7.99
C LEU A 21 -8.92 8.31 -7.71
N LEU A 22 -9.77 7.29 -7.51
CA LEU A 22 -11.19 7.50 -7.21
C LEU A 22 -11.39 8.26 -5.91
N ILE A 23 -10.75 7.83 -4.82
CA ILE A 23 -10.86 8.50 -3.52
C ILE A 23 -10.32 9.93 -3.62
N CYS A 24 -9.21 10.14 -4.31
CA CYS A 24 -8.65 11.48 -4.52
C CYS A 24 -9.62 12.39 -5.28
N PHE A 25 -10.20 11.91 -6.38
CA PHE A 25 -11.16 12.66 -7.19
C PHE A 25 -12.41 13.03 -6.39
N VAL A 26 -12.93 12.07 -5.62
CA VAL A 26 -14.07 12.25 -4.73
C VAL A 26 -13.75 13.29 -3.64
N LEU A 27 -12.59 13.20 -2.98
CA LEU A 27 -12.18 14.14 -1.93
C LEU A 27 -11.87 15.54 -2.44
N LEU A 28 -11.38 15.69 -3.68
CA LEU A 28 -11.14 17.00 -4.29
C LEU A 28 -12.40 17.86 -4.40
N ARG A 29 -13.59 17.24 -4.39
CA ARG A 29 -14.87 17.96 -4.38
C ARG A 29 -15.15 18.68 -3.07
N TRP A 30 -14.60 18.22 -1.95
CA TRP A 30 -14.91 18.74 -0.61
C TRP A 30 -13.69 19.28 0.14
N GLN A 31 -12.48 19.03 -0.36
CA GLN A 31 -11.26 19.39 0.34
C GLN A 31 -10.23 20.04 -0.60
N PRO A 32 -9.35 20.92 -0.08
CA PRO A 32 -8.26 21.47 -0.86
C PRO A 32 -7.31 20.35 -1.31
N LYS A 33 -6.74 20.51 -2.52
CA LYS A 33 -5.90 19.51 -3.21
C LYS A 33 -4.89 18.80 -2.30
N GLN A 34 -4.16 19.55 -1.47
CA GLN A 34 -3.16 18.98 -0.57
C GLN A 34 -3.76 18.05 0.49
N LYS A 35 -4.93 18.39 1.05
CA LYS A 35 -5.62 17.55 2.04
C LYS A 35 -6.26 16.33 1.37
N ALA A 36 -6.88 16.52 0.21
CA ALA A 36 -7.48 15.43 -0.57
C ALA A 36 -6.46 14.34 -0.91
N ILE A 37 -5.27 14.71 -1.41
CA ILE A 37 -4.19 13.76 -1.71
C ILE A 37 -3.72 13.01 -0.46
N ARG A 38 -3.51 13.73 0.65
CA ARG A 38 -3.07 13.12 1.92
C ARG A 38 -4.08 12.10 2.43
N HIS A 39 -5.35 12.46 2.44
CA HIS A 39 -6.39 11.54 2.86
C HIS A 39 -6.52 10.35 1.89
N ALA A 40 -6.49 10.57 0.58
CA ALA A 40 -6.53 9.47 -0.38
C ALA A 40 -5.40 8.46 -0.15
N SER A 41 -4.18 8.92 0.11
CA SER A 41 -3.05 8.07 0.48
C SER A 41 -3.29 7.32 1.81
N ASP A 42 -3.79 8.01 2.84
CA ASP A 42 -4.06 7.39 4.14
C ASP A 42 -5.11 6.26 4.03
N TRP A 43 -6.16 6.44 3.22
CA TRP A 43 -7.24 5.46 3.01
C TRP A 43 -6.85 4.30 2.09
N THR A 44 -5.90 4.49 1.18
CA THR A 44 -5.51 3.46 0.21
C THR A 44 -4.33 2.61 0.61
N LEU A 45 -3.60 2.97 1.68
CA LEU A 45 -2.49 2.18 2.18
C LEU A 45 -2.83 0.68 2.35
N PRO A 46 -3.97 0.29 2.95
CA PRO A 46 -4.31 -1.13 3.11
C PRO A 46 -4.40 -1.88 1.76
N PHE A 47 -4.92 -1.22 0.73
CA PHE A 47 -5.01 -1.80 -0.62
C PHE A 47 -3.61 -2.01 -1.22
N PHE A 48 -2.69 -1.06 -1.03
CA PHE A 48 -1.30 -1.21 -1.46
C PHE A 48 -0.58 -2.36 -0.75
N LEU A 49 -0.77 -2.48 0.57
CA LEU A 49 -0.16 -3.57 1.34
C LEU A 49 -0.68 -4.93 0.89
N LEU A 50 -2.00 -5.05 0.68
CA LEU A 50 -2.60 -6.28 0.14
C LEU A 50 -2.08 -6.59 -1.26
N ALA A 51 -2.00 -5.59 -2.14
CA ALA A 51 -1.48 -5.76 -3.49
C ALA A 51 -0.04 -6.32 -3.49
N VAL A 52 0.83 -5.79 -2.63
CA VAL A 52 2.20 -6.29 -2.45
C VAL A 52 2.21 -7.76 -1.99
N VAL A 53 1.36 -8.13 -1.03
CA VAL A 53 1.25 -9.51 -0.55
C VAL A 53 0.82 -10.45 -1.68
N PHE A 54 -0.16 -10.04 -2.49
CA PHE A 54 -0.63 -10.85 -3.62
C PHE A 54 0.44 -11.01 -4.70
N ILE A 55 1.13 -9.94 -5.10
CA ILE A 55 2.20 -10.04 -6.10
C ILE A 55 3.34 -10.93 -5.60
N CYS A 56 3.75 -10.79 -4.34
CA CYS A 56 4.77 -11.67 -3.76
C CYS A 56 4.33 -13.14 -3.73
N HIS A 57 3.06 -13.41 -3.43
CA HIS A 57 2.54 -14.78 -3.47
C HIS A 57 2.55 -15.37 -4.87
N GLU A 58 2.27 -14.56 -5.89
CA GLU A 58 2.32 -14.96 -7.29
C GLU A 58 3.76 -15.24 -7.75
N LEU A 59 4.72 -14.40 -7.38
CA LEU A 59 6.14 -14.56 -7.69
C LEU A 59 6.78 -15.77 -6.99
N TRP A 60 6.44 -16.00 -5.72
CA TRP A 60 6.99 -17.10 -4.92
C TRP A 60 5.87 -17.93 -4.28
N PRO A 61 5.30 -18.89 -5.04
CA PRO A 61 4.28 -19.79 -4.52
C PRO A 61 4.76 -20.50 -3.24
N GLY A 62 3.92 -20.53 -2.21
CA GLY A 62 4.20 -21.18 -0.92
C GLY A 62 4.70 -20.22 0.19
N HIS A 63 5.70 -19.37 -0.10
CA HIS A 63 6.38 -18.58 0.93
C HIS A 63 6.25 -17.06 0.73
N GLY A 64 5.94 -16.60 -0.49
CA GLY A 64 5.94 -15.17 -0.84
C GLY A 64 4.96 -14.33 -0.02
N ALA A 65 3.77 -14.86 0.28
CA ALA A 65 2.80 -14.17 1.13
C ALA A 65 3.33 -13.94 2.55
N TRP A 66 3.94 -14.96 3.15
CA TRP A 66 4.52 -14.87 4.49
C TRP A 66 5.71 -13.91 4.53
N LEU A 67 6.58 -13.97 3.52
CA LEU A 67 7.70 -13.03 3.38
C LEU A 67 7.20 -11.58 3.29
N ALA A 68 6.17 -11.31 2.48
CA ALA A 68 5.59 -9.98 2.35
C ALA A 68 4.97 -9.48 3.67
N ILE A 69 4.22 -10.32 4.38
CA ILE A 69 3.62 -9.98 5.67
C ILE A 69 4.70 -9.66 6.71
N ILE A 70 5.72 -10.50 6.83
CA ILE A 70 6.84 -10.29 7.76
C ILE A 70 7.58 -8.99 7.40
N PHE A 71 7.87 -8.77 6.10
CA PHE A 71 8.51 -7.56 5.63
C PHE A 71 7.70 -6.31 5.99
N ILE A 72 6.38 -6.31 5.73
CA ILE A 72 5.48 -5.19 6.06
C ILE A 72 5.45 -4.96 7.58
N ALA A 73 5.38 -6.02 8.39
CA ALA A 73 5.37 -5.92 9.84
C ALA A 73 6.67 -5.31 10.38
N VAL A 74 7.82 -5.82 9.94
CA VAL A 74 9.14 -5.28 10.29
C VAL A 74 9.25 -3.82 9.86
N LEU A 75 8.89 -3.50 8.63
CA LEU A 75 8.92 -2.15 8.10
C LEU A 75 8.05 -1.19 8.93
N THR A 76 6.84 -1.63 9.31
CA THR A 76 5.91 -0.82 10.12
C THR A 76 6.50 -0.53 11.50
N VAL A 77 7.05 -1.54 12.17
CA VAL A 77 7.68 -1.38 13.50
C VAL A 77 8.91 -0.49 13.40
N SER A 78 9.77 -0.70 12.41
CA SER A 78 10.97 0.12 12.18
C SER A 78 10.61 1.58 11.92
N LEU A 79 9.58 1.86 11.12
CA LEU A 79 9.10 3.23 10.88
C LEU A 79 8.54 3.88 12.14
N LEU A 80 7.76 3.15 12.95
CA LEU A 80 7.24 3.66 14.22
C LEU A 80 8.37 3.98 15.20
N LEU A 81 9.37 3.12 15.30
CA LEU A 81 10.55 3.32 16.14
C LEU A 81 11.38 4.53 15.66
N PHE A 82 11.60 4.63 14.35
CA PHE A 82 12.32 5.75 13.73
C PHE A 82 11.60 7.09 13.99
N MET A 83 10.28 7.13 13.83
CA MET A 83 9.48 8.32 14.13
C MET A 83 9.48 8.67 15.62
N HIS A 84 9.52 7.65 16.50
CA HIS A 84 9.68 7.87 17.93
C HIS A 84 11.02 8.51 18.25
N TRP A 85 12.10 8.08 17.61
CA TRP A 85 13.45 8.58 17.85
C TRP A 85 13.64 10.02 17.36
N ILE A 86 13.14 10.38 16.19
CA ILE A 86 13.28 11.75 15.65
C ILE A 86 12.44 12.76 16.43
N HIS A 87 11.23 12.38 16.86
CA HIS A 87 10.30 13.28 17.55
C HIS A 87 9.90 12.70 18.90
N PRO A 88 10.80 12.67 19.90
CA PRO A 88 10.52 12.01 21.19
C PRO A 88 9.32 12.63 21.91
N THR A 89 9.16 13.96 21.85
CA THR A 89 8.09 14.72 22.52
C THR A 89 6.77 14.84 21.72
N GLY A 90 6.71 14.32 20.50
CA GLY A 90 5.51 14.41 19.67
C GLY A 90 4.32 13.62 20.23
N THR A 91 3.10 14.10 20.00
CA THR A 91 1.88 13.33 20.34
C THR A 91 1.86 12.00 19.56
N PRO A 92 1.40 10.89 20.17
CA PRO A 92 1.40 9.57 19.51
C PRO A 92 0.65 9.59 18.16
N LYS A 93 -0.47 10.30 18.06
CA LYS A 93 -1.26 10.46 16.83
C LYS A 93 -0.46 11.05 15.66
N LYS A 94 0.41 12.04 15.92
CA LYS A 94 1.24 12.65 14.87
C LYS A 94 2.33 11.68 14.40
N LYS A 95 2.94 10.92 15.32
CA LYS A 95 3.95 9.91 15.00
C LYS A 95 3.37 8.78 14.15
N THR A 96 2.22 8.24 14.55
CA THR A 96 1.55 7.16 13.81
C THR A 96 1.11 7.62 12.43
N THR A 97 0.53 8.82 12.31
CA THR A 97 0.13 9.37 11.01
C THR A 97 1.33 9.58 10.08
N ALA A 98 2.46 10.06 10.61
CA ALA A 98 3.69 10.22 9.83
C ALA A 98 4.25 8.86 9.37
N ALA A 99 4.34 7.88 10.27
CA ALA A 99 4.76 6.53 9.93
C ALA A 99 3.84 5.87 8.89
N TRP A 100 2.52 6.03 9.04
CA TRP A 100 1.52 5.54 8.10
C TRP A 100 1.72 6.09 6.68
N ARG A 101 2.02 7.39 6.57
CA ARG A 101 2.29 8.04 5.28
C ARG A 101 3.60 7.62 4.66
N SER A 102 4.64 7.46 5.47
CA SER A 102 5.91 6.91 4.99
C SER A 102 5.73 5.47 4.48
N LEU A 103 4.92 4.67 5.19
CA LEU A 103 4.60 3.31 4.79
C LEU A 103 3.85 3.29 3.45
N PHE A 104 2.95 4.24 3.18
CA PHE A 104 2.29 4.39 1.88
C PHE A 104 3.28 4.65 0.74
N LEU A 105 4.23 5.55 0.94
CA LEU A 105 5.24 5.83 -0.09
C LEU A 105 6.11 4.60 -0.37
N ILE A 106 6.56 3.92 0.68
CA ILE A 106 7.42 2.73 0.54
C ILE A 106 6.63 1.57 -0.09
N ALA A 107 5.39 1.33 0.35
CA ALA A 107 4.53 0.29 -0.20
C ALA A 107 4.16 0.58 -1.66
N GLY A 108 3.91 1.85 -2.01
CA GLY A 108 3.64 2.26 -3.39
C GLY A 108 4.83 2.04 -4.32
N LEU A 109 6.04 2.41 -3.87
CA LEU A 109 7.27 2.16 -4.63
C LEU A 109 7.56 0.66 -4.76
N LEU A 110 7.39 -0.10 -3.68
CA LEU A 110 7.59 -1.55 -3.67
C LEU A 110 6.58 -2.26 -4.60
N TYR A 111 5.32 -1.82 -4.59
CA TYR A 111 4.30 -2.31 -5.53
C TYR A 111 4.73 -2.11 -6.98
N LEU A 112 5.15 -0.89 -7.34
CA LEU A 112 5.60 -0.60 -8.72
C LEU A 112 6.83 -1.43 -9.10
N PHE A 113 7.77 -1.61 -8.17
CA PHE A 113 8.95 -2.44 -8.37
C PHE A 113 8.59 -3.92 -8.60
N LEU A 114 7.76 -4.49 -7.72
CA LEU A 114 7.33 -5.89 -7.81
C LEU A 114 6.45 -6.14 -9.04
N LEU A 115 5.60 -5.18 -9.42
CA LEU A 115 4.81 -5.25 -10.65
C LEU A 115 5.73 -5.32 -11.87
N GLY A 116 6.77 -4.49 -11.90
CA GLY A 116 7.80 -4.54 -12.95
C GLY A 116 8.55 -5.86 -12.97
N ALA A 117 8.96 -6.36 -11.80
CA ALA A 117 9.63 -7.65 -11.68
C ALA A 117 8.75 -8.82 -12.15
N ALA A 118 7.47 -8.84 -11.75
CA ALA A 118 6.50 -9.84 -12.19
C ALA A 118 6.24 -9.78 -13.69
N PHE A 119 6.15 -8.57 -14.26
CA PHE A 119 6.02 -8.42 -15.71
C PHE A 119 7.24 -8.97 -16.45
N LEU A 120 8.45 -8.68 -15.97
CA LEU A 120 9.68 -9.22 -16.56
C LEU A 120 9.76 -10.74 -16.43
N ASP A 121 9.43 -11.29 -15.27
CA ASP A 121 9.39 -12.74 -15.04
C ASP A 121 8.47 -13.44 -16.05
N ARG A 122 7.27 -12.88 -16.25
CA ARG A 122 6.28 -13.40 -17.20
C ARG A 122 6.62 -13.20 -18.66
N VAL A 123 7.41 -12.20 -19.03
CA VAL A 123 7.76 -11.94 -20.45
C VAL A 123 9.04 -12.66 -20.84
N VAL A 124 9.97 -12.84 -19.91
CA VAL A 124 11.29 -13.43 -20.16
C VAL A 124 11.28 -14.95 -19.97
N PHE A 125 10.50 -15.48 -19.04
CA PHE A 125 10.46 -16.92 -18.71
C PHE A 125 9.16 -17.63 -19.12
N ALA A 126 8.26 -16.95 -19.87
CA ALA A 126 7.14 -17.60 -20.55
C ALA A 126 7.50 -17.97 -22.00
#